data_AF-A0A3R7FZ56-F1
#
_entry.id   AF-A0A3R7FZ56-F1
#
_cell.length_a   1.000
_cell.length_b   1.000
_cell.length_c   1.000
_cell.angle_alpha   90.00
_cell.angle_beta   90.00
_cell.angle_gamma   90.00
#
_symmetry.space_group_name_H-M   'P 1'
#
loop_
_entity.id
_entity.type
_entity.pdbx_description
1 polymer ?
#
loop_
_entity_poly.entity_id
_entity_poly.type
_entity_poly.pdbx_seq_one_letter_code
_entity_poly.pdbx_strand_id
1 'polypeptide(L)'
;MEAFFATHKCNAVRRALGFRPLKRSAAKIDRAIGTKTKDRAAPTMGRVGGPLISLPVAPQVSERAAEIASAISNDLELVVLQEIWHIRERNLIIARAQEAGFEYYHYFNPAVGFPFPLGPDSFGTGLLVLSKFPISGALYHSFSLSGRPYALHEADFVANKGVGLLRVETPAGQIDVYVTHLLANYNAGGKPGPGDFYQWHRTGQSFELTQFIKATNRNKLTVVCGDFNSSPDCLELRVPRQLLQLRDAFTDTNDSDGLTFATPDNKYSHGDHPMRMDYVLYKIDKQPKGESDWHLVKSSIFKGFFTDAHGEKTPLSDHFGVRAEFVFSEPRPHACEQQEGYDVVSTDEVDSPNTTKFAERSCPTTTCPHCEEQEPELSPDDKAATDAACLHEVQDRLFVGRSEAIVARQSRLSRSVAFFVAAFSVFAVHMLSLLESNWSWVAVLAFGMVGLTEYVLAFYFLTFECSTFTELANEVQLHLNLHTEQIKEMIHTKAAM
;
A
#
# COMPACT_ATOMS: atom_id res chain seq x y z
N MET A 1 7.61 1.88 34.69
CA MET A 1 8.94 1.80 35.34
C MET A 1 9.38 0.35 35.22
N GLU A 2 10.17 0.03 34.20
CA GLU A 2 11.24 -0.98 34.20
C GLU A 2 11.80 -1.11 32.79
N ALA A 3 13.12 -1.02 32.71
CA ALA A 3 13.94 -1.04 31.51
C ALA A 3 14.84 -2.28 31.50
N PHE A 4 15.01 -2.84 30.30
CA PHE A 4 16.15 -3.57 29.71
C PHE A 4 17.19 -4.31 30.58
N PHE A 5 17.56 -5.51 30.12
CA PHE A 5 18.95 -5.83 29.74
C PHE A 5 19.01 -6.86 28.59
N ALA A 6 19.89 -6.57 27.63
CA ALA A 6 20.31 -7.47 26.56
C ALA A 6 21.48 -8.36 27.01
N THR A 7 21.60 -9.57 26.45
CA THR A 7 22.91 -10.25 26.30
C THR A 7 22.97 -11.03 24.99
N HIS A 8 23.98 -10.71 24.18
CA HIS A 8 24.53 -11.56 23.11
C HIS A 8 25.33 -12.72 23.71
N LYS A 9 25.21 -13.93 23.15
CA LYS A 9 26.36 -14.75 22.68
C LYS A 9 25.96 -16.10 22.08
N CYS A 10 26.75 -16.45 21.06
CA CYS A 10 27.17 -17.78 20.62
C CYS A 10 26.34 -18.59 19.59
N ASN A 11 26.87 -18.51 18.37
CA ASN A 11 27.15 -19.64 17.48
C ASN A 11 27.49 -20.97 18.19
N ALA A 12 27.18 -22.05 17.46
CA ALA A 12 27.71 -23.42 17.56
C ALA A 12 26.87 -24.45 18.34
N VAL A 13 25.85 -25.03 17.67
CA VAL A 13 25.61 -26.49 17.69
C VAL A 13 25.08 -26.94 16.31
N ARG A 14 25.99 -27.08 15.34
CA ARG A 14 25.78 -27.90 14.14
C ARG A 14 26.47 -29.24 14.42
N ARG A 15 25.70 -30.34 14.37
CA ARG A 15 26.07 -31.77 14.62
C ARG A 15 25.65 -32.33 15.99
N ALA A 16 24.38 -32.74 16.11
CA ALA A 16 23.98 -33.77 17.09
C ALA A 16 22.68 -34.53 16.74
N LEU A 17 22.04 -34.32 15.59
CA LEU A 17 20.85 -35.08 15.19
C LEU A 17 21.04 -35.59 13.76
N GLY A 18 21.40 -36.87 13.65
CA GLY A 18 21.75 -37.57 12.42
C GLY A 18 20.57 -37.74 11.46
N PHE A 19 20.19 -36.68 10.76
CA PHE A 19 19.29 -36.76 9.61
C PHE A 19 20.11 -36.86 8.32
N ARG A 20 20.01 -38.02 7.66
CA ARG A 20 20.52 -38.23 6.29
C ARG A 20 19.60 -37.53 5.28
N PRO A 21 20.14 -37.01 4.16
CA PRO A 21 19.36 -36.34 3.13
C PRO A 21 18.52 -37.36 2.34
N LEU A 22 17.23 -37.08 2.16
CA LEU A 22 16.35 -37.84 1.29
C LEU A 22 16.65 -37.51 -0.18
N LYS A 23 17.17 -38.51 -0.90
CA LYS A 23 17.34 -38.48 -2.35
C LYS A 23 15.99 -38.50 -3.06
N ARG A 24 15.92 -37.71 -4.13
CA ARG A 24 14.86 -37.66 -5.15
C ARG A 24 14.44 -39.05 -5.62
N SER A 25 13.14 -39.22 -5.85
CA SER A 25 12.60 -40.25 -6.74
C SER A 25 11.41 -39.67 -7.51
N ALA A 26 11.70 -39.14 -8.70
CA ALA A 26 10.71 -38.94 -9.75
C ALA A 26 10.38 -40.31 -10.35
N ALA A 27 9.17 -40.82 -10.08
CA ALA A 27 8.47 -41.85 -10.86
C ALA A 27 7.26 -42.35 -10.06
N LYS A 28 6.11 -41.66 -10.17
CA LYS A 28 4.74 -42.23 -9.98
C LYS A 28 3.67 -41.15 -10.10
N ILE A 29 3.60 -40.47 -11.25
CA ILE A 29 2.38 -39.78 -11.68
C ILE A 29 2.22 -40.06 -13.17
N ASP A 30 1.92 -41.32 -13.49
CA ASP A 30 1.52 -41.75 -14.84
C ASP A 30 0.71 -43.03 -14.72
N ARG A 31 -0.51 -42.91 -14.16
CA ARG A 31 -1.59 -43.89 -14.34
C ARG A 31 -2.90 -43.38 -13.74
N ALA A 32 -3.50 -42.38 -14.37
CA ALA A 32 -4.93 -42.11 -14.25
C ALA A 32 -5.45 -41.30 -15.45
N ILE A 33 -5.05 -41.68 -16.67
CA ILE A 33 -5.74 -41.24 -17.89
C ILE A 33 -6.59 -42.44 -18.35
N GLY A 34 -7.84 -42.44 -17.90
CA GLY A 34 -8.86 -43.40 -18.27
C GLY A 34 -10.08 -42.65 -18.78
N THR A 35 -10.18 -42.56 -20.11
CA THR A 35 -11.28 -42.05 -20.92
C THR A 35 -12.67 -42.47 -20.42
N LYS A 36 -13.60 -41.50 -20.30
CA LYS A 36 -15.03 -41.68 -20.62
C LYS A 36 -15.66 -40.32 -20.92
N THR A 37 -15.83 -40.06 -22.21
CA THR A 37 -16.72 -39.04 -22.78
C THR A 37 -18.16 -39.33 -22.40
N LYS A 38 -18.87 -38.32 -21.91
CA LYS A 38 -20.34 -38.25 -21.98
C LYS A 38 -20.75 -36.79 -22.13
N ASP A 39 -21.21 -36.48 -23.34
CA ASP A 39 -21.93 -35.26 -23.66
C ASP A 39 -23.10 -35.05 -22.69
N ARG A 40 -23.07 -33.94 -21.96
CA ARG A 40 -24.25 -33.31 -21.37
C ARG A 40 -24.17 -31.83 -21.63
N ALA A 41 -25.11 -31.35 -22.45
CA ALA A 41 -25.35 -29.95 -22.73
C ALA A 41 -25.44 -29.13 -21.44
N ALA A 42 -24.78 -27.97 -21.43
CA ALA A 42 -24.81 -27.00 -20.34
C ALA A 42 -26.24 -26.46 -20.17
N PRO A 43 -26.80 -26.39 -18.94
CA PRO A 43 -28.04 -25.68 -18.73
C PRO A 43 -27.76 -24.17 -18.73
N THR A 44 -28.48 -23.45 -19.57
CA THR A 44 -28.61 -21.99 -19.56
C THR A 44 -28.94 -21.50 -18.15
N MET A 45 -28.11 -20.62 -17.59
CA MET A 45 -28.34 -19.94 -16.32
C MET A 45 -29.60 -19.07 -16.42
N GLY A 46 -30.68 -19.51 -15.79
CA GLY A 46 -31.84 -18.69 -15.51
C GLY A 46 -31.56 -17.75 -14.34
N ARG A 47 -31.90 -16.47 -14.50
CA ARG A 47 -32.06 -15.52 -13.37
C ARG A 47 -33.07 -16.10 -12.37
N VAL A 48 -32.63 -16.40 -11.16
CA VAL A 48 -33.54 -16.63 -10.02
C VAL A 48 -33.46 -15.40 -9.12
N GLY A 49 -34.60 -14.73 -8.97
CA GLY A 49 -34.74 -13.48 -8.24
C GLY A 49 -34.80 -13.64 -6.72
N GLY A 50 -34.28 -12.62 -6.04
CA GLY A 50 -34.36 -12.34 -4.61
C GLY A 50 -33.23 -11.38 -4.19
N PRO A 51 -33.45 -10.33 -3.38
CA PRO A 51 -32.41 -9.37 -3.01
C PRO A 51 -31.58 -9.96 -1.86
N LEU A 52 -30.77 -10.96 -2.18
CA LEU A 52 -29.74 -11.46 -1.28
C LEU A 52 -28.41 -10.93 -1.81
N ILE A 53 -27.80 -10.03 -1.04
CA ILE A 53 -26.52 -9.35 -1.25
C ILE A 53 -25.58 -10.19 -2.13
N SER A 54 -25.58 -9.92 -3.44
CA SER A 54 -24.58 -10.48 -4.33
C SER A 54 -23.30 -9.73 -4.06
N LEU A 55 -22.47 -10.24 -3.14
CA LEU A 55 -21.10 -9.76 -3.03
C LEU A 55 -20.45 -9.93 -4.41
N PRO A 56 -19.96 -8.85 -5.04
CA PRO A 56 -19.35 -8.94 -6.35
C PRO A 56 -18.12 -9.85 -6.24
N VAL A 57 -18.17 -11.00 -6.91
CA VAL A 57 -17.00 -11.88 -7.05
C VAL A 57 -16.24 -11.38 -8.27
N ALA A 58 -14.94 -11.09 -8.10
CA ALA A 58 -14.10 -10.67 -9.20
C ALA A 58 -14.18 -11.67 -10.37
N PRO A 59 -14.36 -11.23 -11.62
CA PRO A 59 -14.47 -12.13 -12.76
C PRO A 59 -13.12 -12.79 -13.07
N GLN A 60 -13.19 -14.00 -13.66
CA GLN A 60 -12.07 -14.70 -14.31
C GLN A 60 -10.80 -14.88 -13.44
N VAL A 61 -10.93 -14.92 -12.11
CA VAL A 61 -9.78 -14.86 -11.18
C VAL A 61 -8.69 -15.89 -11.50
N SER A 62 -9.07 -17.16 -11.74
CA SER A 62 -8.07 -18.22 -12.02
C SER A 62 -7.40 -18.07 -13.39
N GLU A 63 -8.13 -17.58 -14.39
CA GLU A 63 -7.57 -17.28 -15.72
C GLU A 63 -6.60 -16.11 -15.63
N ARG A 64 -7.01 -15.00 -14.98
CA ARG A 64 -6.15 -13.85 -14.72
C ARG A 64 -4.90 -14.24 -13.93
N ALA A 65 -5.00 -15.08 -12.92
CA ALA A 65 -3.84 -15.55 -12.16
C ALA A 65 -2.85 -16.35 -13.01
N ALA A 66 -3.33 -17.19 -13.94
CA ALA A 66 -2.47 -17.92 -14.87
C ALA A 66 -1.74 -16.98 -15.84
N GLU A 67 -2.45 -15.95 -16.32
CA GLU A 67 -1.91 -14.96 -17.26
C GLU A 67 -0.96 -13.97 -16.57
N ILE A 68 -1.25 -13.55 -15.33
CA ILE A 68 -0.31 -12.81 -14.47
C ILE A 68 0.97 -13.61 -14.28
N ALA A 69 0.84 -14.90 -13.98
CA ALA A 69 2.00 -15.76 -13.80
C ALA A 69 2.82 -15.93 -15.08
N SER A 70 2.15 -15.96 -16.24
CA SER A 70 2.82 -16.03 -17.55
C SER A 70 3.48 -14.70 -17.94
N ALA A 71 2.96 -13.58 -17.45
CA ALA A 71 3.54 -12.25 -17.62
C ALA A 71 4.77 -12.00 -16.73
N ILE A 72 5.00 -12.83 -15.71
CA ILE A 72 6.23 -12.84 -14.92
C ILE A 72 7.33 -13.48 -15.77
N SER A 73 8.02 -12.62 -16.53
CA SER A 73 9.01 -13.01 -17.52
C SER A 73 10.43 -13.02 -16.97
N ASN A 74 11.36 -13.61 -17.74
CA ASN A 74 12.75 -13.82 -17.32
C ASN A 74 13.58 -12.52 -17.22
N ASP A 75 13.09 -11.40 -17.74
CA ASP A 75 13.70 -10.05 -17.62
C ASP A 75 13.45 -9.40 -16.25
N LEU A 76 12.53 -9.94 -15.45
CA LEU A 76 12.27 -9.46 -14.09
C LEU A 76 13.11 -10.25 -13.08
N GLU A 77 13.52 -9.59 -12.00
CA GLU A 77 14.31 -10.20 -10.91
C GLU A 77 13.59 -10.20 -9.56
N LEU A 78 12.68 -9.24 -9.38
CA LEU A 78 11.85 -9.06 -8.21
C LEU A 78 10.45 -8.66 -8.67
N VAL A 79 9.42 -9.32 -8.14
CA VAL A 79 8.01 -9.03 -8.43
C VAL A 79 7.28 -8.87 -7.11
N VAL A 80 6.57 -7.74 -6.96
CA VAL A 80 5.79 -7.40 -5.78
C VAL A 80 4.33 -7.33 -6.20
N LEU A 81 3.46 -8.07 -5.53
CA LEU A 81 2.05 -8.21 -5.85
C LEU A 81 1.19 -7.90 -4.62
N GLN A 82 0.13 -7.15 -4.84
CA GLN A 82 -0.96 -6.91 -3.89
C GLN A 82 -2.17 -7.78 -4.28
N GLU A 83 -3.14 -7.88 -3.37
CA GLU A 83 -4.43 -8.54 -3.63
C GLU A 83 -4.37 -10.03 -4.01
N ILE A 84 -3.30 -10.72 -3.61
CA ILE A 84 -3.19 -12.18 -3.77
C ILE A 84 -3.90 -12.88 -2.60
N TRP A 85 -5.23 -12.80 -2.58
CA TRP A 85 -6.05 -13.21 -1.43
C TRP A 85 -6.19 -14.72 -1.25
N HIS A 86 -6.43 -15.44 -2.35
CA HIS A 86 -6.84 -16.83 -2.31
C HIS A 86 -5.66 -17.77 -2.56
N ILE A 87 -5.52 -18.81 -1.72
CA ILE A 87 -4.37 -19.74 -1.75
C ILE A 87 -4.19 -20.47 -3.09
N ARG A 88 -5.27 -20.77 -3.81
CA ARG A 88 -5.20 -21.47 -5.11
C ARG A 88 -4.45 -20.65 -6.15
N GLU A 89 -4.86 -19.40 -6.34
CA GLU A 89 -4.24 -18.45 -7.27
C GLU A 89 -2.82 -18.11 -6.82
N ARG A 90 -2.61 -17.91 -5.51
CA ARG A 90 -1.27 -17.72 -4.93
C ARG A 90 -0.31 -18.85 -5.31
N ASN A 91 -0.72 -20.10 -5.08
CA ASN A 91 0.11 -21.27 -5.37
C ASN A 91 0.35 -21.45 -6.87
N LEU A 92 -0.63 -21.13 -7.71
CA LEU A 92 -0.48 -21.14 -9.17
C LEU A 92 0.58 -20.13 -9.62
N ILE A 93 0.49 -18.88 -9.14
CA ILE A 93 1.46 -17.82 -9.47
C ILE A 93 2.86 -18.22 -9.03
N ILE A 94 3.03 -18.70 -7.79
CA ILE A 94 4.32 -19.15 -7.27
C ILE A 94 4.90 -20.28 -8.11
N ALA A 95 4.10 -21.32 -8.40
CA ALA A 95 4.58 -22.49 -9.13
C ALA A 95 5.07 -22.12 -10.54
N ARG A 96 4.37 -21.22 -11.23
CA ARG A 96 4.76 -20.74 -12.57
C ARG A 96 5.94 -19.76 -12.51
N ALA A 97 6.00 -18.88 -11.52
CA ALA A 97 7.14 -17.99 -11.34
C ALA A 97 8.44 -18.78 -11.07
N GLN A 98 8.37 -19.92 -10.38
CA GLN A 98 9.50 -20.83 -10.20
C GLN A 98 10.03 -21.39 -11.52
N GLU A 99 9.17 -21.61 -12.53
CA GLU A 99 9.59 -22.02 -13.87
C GLU A 99 10.39 -20.91 -14.58
N ALA A 100 10.15 -19.64 -14.23
CA ALA A 100 10.88 -18.45 -14.70
C ALA A 100 12.11 -18.09 -13.83
N GLY A 101 12.50 -18.98 -12.90
CA GLY A 101 13.69 -18.82 -12.05
C GLY A 101 13.48 -18.03 -10.74
N PHE A 102 12.23 -17.70 -10.37
CA PHE A 102 11.92 -17.09 -9.07
C PHE A 102 11.89 -18.17 -7.98
N GLU A 103 13.08 -18.54 -7.49
CA GLU A 103 13.22 -19.60 -6.47
C GLU A 103 12.76 -19.19 -5.07
N TYR A 104 12.74 -17.89 -4.78
CA TYR A 104 12.44 -17.35 -3.46
C TYR A 104 11.13 -16.56 -3.48
N TYR A 105 10.34 -16.69 -2.41
CA TYR A 105 9.11 -15.93 -2.26
C TYR A 105 8.75 -15.74 -0.79
N HIS A 106 7.94 -14.72 -0.52
CA HIS A 106 7.31 -14.54 0.78
C HIS A 106 5.88 -14.02 0.62
N TYR A 107 4.94 -14.65 1.32
CA TYR A 107 3.57 -14.19 1.45
C TYR A 107 3.30 -13.84 2.90
N PHE A 108 2.81 -12.63 3.15
CA PHE A 108 2.54 -12.16 4.50
C PHE A 108 1.16 -12.67 4.96
N ASN A 109 1.16 -13.57 5.95
CA ASN A 109 -0.05 -14.21 6.47
C ASN A 109 -0.77 -13.53 7.65
N PRO A 110 -0.26 -12.50 8.36
CA PRO A 110 -0.96 -12.00 9.54
C PRO A 110 -2.21 -11.21 9.12
N ALA A 111 -3.34 -11.90 8.97
CA ALA A 111 -4.67 -11.33 8.80
C ALA A 111 -5.70 -12.32 9.34
N VAL A 112 -6.85 -11.83 9.81
CA VAL A 112 -7.92 -12.66 10.41
C VAL A 112 -8.55 -13.60 9.37
N GLY A 113 -8.49 -13.23 8.08
CA GLY A 113 -9.08 -13.97 6.97
C GLY A 113 -10.56 -13.65 6.75
N PHE A 114 -11.11 -14.07 5.62
CA PHE A 114 -12.49 -13.80 5.22
C PHE A 114 -13.41 -14.99 5.56
N PRO A 115 -14.12 -15.00 6.71
CA PRO A 115 -14.93 -16.15 7.11
C PRO A 115 -16.11 -16.43 6.16
N PHE A 116 -16.67 -15.39 5.51
CA PHE A 116 -17.74 -15.51 4.51
C PHE A 116 -17.76 -14.24 3.64
N PRO A 117 -18.00 -14.30 2.31
CA PRO A 117 -18.28 -15.46 1.46
C PRO A 117 -17.03 -16.13 0.85
N LEU A 118 -15.83 -15.58 1.05
CA LEU A 118 -14.61 -15.98 0.33
C LEU A 118 -13.97 -17.28 0.84
N GLY A 119 -14.48 -17.83 1.95
CA GLY A 119 -14.08 -19.13 2.49
C GLY A 119 -12.76 -19.13 3.26
N PRO A 120 -12.44 -20.24 3.96
CA PRO A 120 -11.25 -20.36 4.81
C PRO A 120 -9.93 -20.25 4.04
N ASP A 121 -9.98 -20.36 2.71
CA ASP A 121 -8.84 -20.34 1.79
C ASP A 121 -8.45 -18.93 1.32
N SER A 122 -9.23 -17.90 1.72
CA SER A 122 -8.95 -16.49 1.49
C SER A 122 -8.48 -15.84 2.79
N PHE A 123 -7.17 -15.86 3.03
CA PHE A 123 -6.55 -15.34 4.24
C PHE A 123 -5.15 -14.77 3.99
N GLY A 124 -4.73 -13.89 4.90
CA GLY A 124 -3.49 -13.12 4.80
C GLY A 124 -3.70 -11.74 4.20
N THR A 125 -2.60 -11.03 4.00
CA THR A 125 -2.61 -9.59 3.70
C THR A 125 -2.74 -9.29 2.21
N GLY A 126 -2.75 -10.33 1.36
CA GLY A 126 -2.71 -10.19 -0.08
C GLY A 126 -1.33 -9.80 -0.63
N LEU A 127 -0.32 -9.60 0.23
CA LEU A 127 1.02 -9.17 -0.18
C LEU A 127 1.91 -10.39 -0.48
N LEU A 128 2.30 -10.56 -1.74
CA LEU A 128 3.23 -11.58 -2.22
C LEU A 128 4.44 -10.92 -2.87
N VAL A 129 5.64 -11.34 -2.47
CA VAL A 129 6.88 -10.99 -3.16
C VAL A 129 7.53 -12.24 -3.71
N LEU A 130 7.95 -12.18 -4.96
CA LEU A 130 8.71 -13.21 -5.68
C LEU A 130 10.10 -12.64 -5.99
N SER A 131 11.15 -13.41 -5.77
CA SER A 131 12.53 -12.99 -5.98
C SER A 131 13.36 -14.10 -6.61
N LYS A 132 14.20 -13.74 -7.58
CA LYS A 132 15.30 -14.60 -8.07
C LYS A 132 16.47 -14.67 -7.08
N PHE A 133 16.57 -13.67 -6.22
CA PHE A 133 17.61 -13.55 -5.21
C PHE A 133 17.17 -14.08 -3.84
N PRO A 134 18.06 -14.65 -3.03
CA PRO A 134 17.72 -15.16 -1.70
C PRO A 134 17.11 -14.10 -0.79
N ILE A 135 16.09 -14.49 -0.03
CA ILE A 135 15.46 -13.64 1.01
C ILE A 135 16.02 -14.07 2.37
N SER A 136 16.77 -13.20 3.03
CA SER A 136 17.45 -13.50 4.30
C SER A 136 16.70 -13.04 5.55
N GLY A 137 15.68 -12.19 5.40
CA GLY A 137 14.84 -11.72 6.49
C GLY A 137 13.47 -11.24 6.03
N ALA A 138 12.48 -11.39 6.89
CA ALA A 138 11.12 -10.90 6.69
C ALA A 138 10.58 -10.30 8.00
N LEU A 139 9.91 -9.16 7.92
CA LEU A 139 9.21 -8.52 9.04
C LEU A 139 7.88 -7.93 8.53
N TYR A 140 6.85 -7.92 9.35
CA TYR A 140 5.57 -7.31 9.01
C TYR A 140 5.12 -6.37 10.12
N HIS A 141 4.57 -5.21 9.73
CA HIS A 141 3.93 -4.25 10.62
C HIS A 141 2.50 -4.01 10.14
N SER A 142 1.52 -4.37 10.97
CA SER A 142 0.11 -4.06 10.73
C SER A 142 -0.14 -2.59 11.04
N PHE A 143 -0.85 -1.88 10.17
CA PHE A 143 -1.23 -0.51 10.47
C PHE A 143 -2.37 -0.45 11.49
N SER A 144 -2.30 0.56 12.34
CA SER A 144 -3.24 0.74 13.44
C SER A 144 -4.62 1.18 12.94
N LEU A 145 -4.69 1.86 11.80
CA LEU A 145 -5.91 2.33 11.14
C LEU A 145 -6.25 1.55 9.86
N SER A 146 -6.62 0.27 9.99
CA SER A 146 -6.92 -0.62 8.85
C SER A 146 -8.39 -0.61 8.38
N GLY A 147 -9.08 0.53 8.44
CA GLY A 147 -10.49 0.65 8.02
C GLY A 147 -11.51 0.24 9.09
N ARG A 148 -12.78 0.13 8.71
CA ARG A 148 -13.90 -0.04 9.65
C ARG A 148 -14.35 -1.51 9.76
N PRO A 149 -14.34 -2.12 10.96
CA PRO A 149 -14.73 -3.53 11.16
C PRO A 149 -16.16 -3.86 10.75
N TYR A 150 -17.04 -2.86 10.79
CA TYR A 150 -18.45 -2.98 10.41
C TYR A 150 -18.72 -2.71 8.93
N ALA A 151 -17.73 -2.21 8.19
CA ALA A 151 -17.81 -2.04 6.74
C ALA A 151 -17.29 -3.31 6.05
N LEU A 152 -17.93 -4.45 6.33
CA LEU A 152 -17.51 -5.76 5.82
C LEU A 152 -17.41 -5.82 4.28
N HIS A 153 -18.18 -4.97 3.59
CA HIS A 153 -18.17 -4.87 2.13
C HIS A 153 -16.91 -4.18 1.58
N GLU A 154 -16.18 -3.42 2.39
CA GLU A 154 -14.91 -2.78 2.03
C GLU A 154 -13.73 -3.73 2.23
N ALA A 155 -13.88 -4.80 3.02
CA ALA A 155 -12.87 -5.86 3.20
C ALA A 155 -11.50 -5.46 3.81
N ASP A 156 -11.17 -4.18 3.89
CA ASP A 156 -9.84 -3.73 4.32
C ASP A 156 -9.49 -4.09 5.77
N PHE A 157 -10.47 -4.05 6.69
CA PHE A 157 -10.23 -4.37 8.11
C PHE A 157 -9.80 -5.82 8.31
N VAL A 158 -10.42 -6.75 7.59
CA VAL A 158 -10.10 -8.18 7.69
C VAL A 158 -8.83 -8.56 6.93
N ALA A 159 -8.43 -7.73 5.95
CA ALA A 159 -7.16 -7.86 5.24
C ALA A 159 -5.94 -7.48 6.10
N ASN A 160 -6.14 -6.79 7.23
CA ASN A 160 -5.09 -6.35 8.15
C ASN A 160 -3.95 -5.61 7.41
N LYS A 161 -4.29 -4.49 6.76
CA LYS A 161 -3.37 -3.66 5.98
C LYS A 161 -2.10 -3.32 6.77
N GLY A 162 -0.98 -3.19 6.06
CA GLY A 162 0.32 -3.05 6.69
C GLY A 162 1.44 -3.02 5.68
N VAL A 163 2.67 -3.05 6.21
CA VAL A 163 3.91 -3.08 5.43
C VAL A 163 4.72 -4.32 5.77
N GLY A 164 5.14 -5.03 4.72
CA GLY A 164 6.12 -6.11 4.80
C GLY A 164 7.51 -5.61 4.40
N LEU A 165 8.53 -5.91 5.19
CA LEU A 165 9.95 -5.75 4.84
C LEU A 165 10.55 -7.11 4.50
N LEU A 166 11.28 -7.17 3.39
CA LEU A 166 12.15 -8.27 3.01
C LEU A 166 13.59 -7.79 2.82
N ARG A 167 14.54 -8.59 3.28
CA ARG A 167 15.97 -8.40 2.98
C ARG A 167 16.36 -9.35 1.86
N VAL A 168 16.79 -8.79 0.74
CA VAL A 168 17.07 -9.53 -0.48
C VAL A 168 18.56 -9.48 -0.77
N GLU A 169 19.19 -10.64 -0.94
CA GLU A 169 20.64 -10.80 -1.16
C GLU A 169 20.98 -10.72 -2.66
N THR A 170 21.27 -9.52 -3.16
CA THR A 170 21.68 -9.34 -4.55
C THR A 170 23.20 -9.56 -4.72
N PRO A 171 23.70 -9.80 -5.94
CA PRO A 171 25.14 -9.84 -6.21
C PRO A 171 25.89 -8.55 -5.82
N ALA A 172 25.19 -7.40 -5.81
CA ALA A 172 25.73 -6.09 -5.43
C ALA A 172 25.58 -5.78 -3.92
N GLY A 173 25.08 -6.74 -3.13
CA GLY A 173 24.84 -6.59 -1.70
C GLY A 173 23.37 -6.71 -1.32
N GLN A 174 23.13 -6.73 -0.01
CA GLN A 174 21.77 -6.81 0.53
C GLN A 174 21.01 -5.50 0.26
N ILE A 175 19.72 -5.62 -0.10
CA ILE A 175 18.80 -4.50 -0.28
C ILE A 175 17.57 -4.67 0.63
N ASP A 176 16.93 -3.56 0.99
CA ASP A 176 15.65 -3.58 1.71
C ASP A 176 14.50 -3.36 0.73
N VAL A 177 13.59 -4.32 0.67
CA VAL A 177 12.37 -4.25 -0.14
C VAL A 177 11.17 -4.19 0.79
N TYR A 178 10.43 -3.09 0.72
CA TYR A 178 9.18 -2.89 1.42
C TYR A 178 8.01 -3.10 0.45
N VAL A 179 6.99 -3.83 0.88
CA VAL A 179 5.73 -3.98 0.18
C VAL A 179 4.59 -3.48 1.05
N THR A 180 3.72 -2.64 0.49
CA THR A 180 2.53 -2.13 1.18
C THR A 180 1.31 -2.15 0.27
N HIS A 181 0.15 -2.08 0.89
CA HIS A 181 -1.12 -1.76 0.25
C HIS A 181 -1.89 -0.90 1.26
N LEU A 182 -2.07 0.38 1.00
CA LEU A 182 -2.80 1.27 1.89
C LEU A 182 -4.31 1.00 1.81
N LEU A 183 -5.07 1.62 2.71
CA LEU A 183 -6.52 1.53 2.76
C LEU A 183 -7.14 2.03 1.46
N ALA A 184 -8.15 1.35 0.92
CA ALA A 184 -8.74 1.79 -0.34
C ALA A 184 -9.38 3.18 -0.26
N ASN A 185 -9.41 3.88 -1.40
CA ASN A 185 -10.07 5.17 -1.55
C ASN A 185 -11.57 4.96 -1.78
N TYR A 186 -12.39 5.33 -0.79
CA TYR A 186 -13.84 5.20 -0.88
C TYR A 186 -14.51 6.55 -0.70
N ASN A 187 -15.16 7.03 -1.75
CA ASN A 187 -16.20 8.05 -1.65
C ASN A 187 -17.55 7.43 -1.27
N ALA A 188 -18.58 8.26 -1.09
CA ALA A 188 -19.93 7.81 -0.69
C ALA A 188 -20.56 6.74 -1.61
N GLY A 189 -20.09 6.62 -2.85
CA GLY A 189 -20.50 5.58 -3.81
C GLY A 189 -19.64 4.31 -3.79
N GLY A 190 -18.68 4.20 -2.87
CA GLY A 190 -17.72 3.10 -2.81
C GLY A 190 -16.70 3.12 -3.96
N LYS A 191 -16.47 4.29 -4.56
CA LYS A 191 -15.53 4.47 -5.68
C LYS A 191 -14.40 5.43 -5.27
N PRO A 192 -13.21 5.33 -5.87
CA PRO A 192 -12.20 6.35 -5.72
C PRO A 192 -12.66 7.71 -6.28
N GLY A 193 -12.32 8.81 -5.60
CA GLY A 193 -12.59 10.16 -6.09
C GLY A 193 -12.91 11.18 -4.98
N PRO A 194 -13.46 12.36 -5.33
CA PRO A 194 -13.83 13.38 -4.37
C PRO A 194 -14.81 12.88 -3.31
N GLY A 195 -14.64 13.34 -2.07
CA GLY A 195 -15.47 12.89 -0.94
C GLY A 195 -14.98 11.59 -0.28
N ASP A 196 -13.71 11.24 -0.47
CA ASP A 196 -13.06 10.14 0.22
C ASP A 196 -13.08 10.31 1.75
N PHE A 197 -13.68 9.35 2.44
CA PHE A 197 -13.80 9.35 3.90
C PHE A 197 -12.71 8.55 4.61
N TYR A 198 -11.70 8.08 3.87
CA TYR A 198 -10.58 7.32 4.41
C TYR A 198 -9.22 7.99 4.25
N GLN A 199 -9.17 9.21 3.71
CA GLN A 199 -7.93 9.97 3.58
C GLN A 199 -7.15 10.02 4.90
N TRP A 200 -7.80 10.39 6.01
CA TRP A 200 -7.13 10.49 7.31
C TRP A 200 -6.64 9.13 7.87
N HIS A 201 -7.27 8.01 7.48
CA HIS A 201 -6.72 6.68 7.77
C HIS A 201 -5.46 6.43 6.97
N ARG A 202 -5.50 6.67 5.64
CA ARG A 202 -4.32 6.50 4.78
C ARG A 202 -3.18 7.42 5.19
N THR A 203 -3.46 8.67 5.61
CA THR A 203 -2.45 9.58 6.16
C THR A 203 -1.76 8.97 7.38
N GLY A 204 -2.53 8.40 8.33
CA GLY A 204 -1.97 7.69 9.48
C GLY A 204 -1.15 6.46 9.08
N GLN A 205 -1.63 5.65 8.13
CA GLN A 205 -0.90 4.50 7.61
C GLN A 205 0.41 4.90 6.90
N SER A 206 0.41 6.00 6.14
CA SER A 206 1.61 6.52 5.49
C SER A 206 2.64 7.04 6.51
N PHE A 207 2.17 7.69 7.58
CA PHE A 207 3.03 8.04 8.71
C PHE A 207 3.62 6.79 9.37
N GLU A 208 2.81 5.78 9.72
CA GLU A 208 3.31 4.51 10.28
C GLU A 208 4.29 3.80 9.34
N LEU A 209 4.02 3.75 8.03
CA LEU A 209 4.92 3.22 7.01
C LEU A 209 6.29 3.93 7.04
N THR A 210 6.25 5.26 7.09
CA THR A 210 7.45 6.11 7.14
C THR A 210 8.27 5.84 8.39
N GLN A 211 7.62 5.74 9.54
CA GLN A 211 8.26 5.45 10.82
C GLN A 211 8.85 4.04 10.86
N PHE A 212 8.14 3.07 10.30
CA PHE A 212 8.62 1.70 10.16
C PHE A 212 9.88 1.64 9.29
N ILE A 213 9.86 2.22 8.09
CA ILE A 213 11.05 2.27 7.20
C ILE A 213 12.22 2.95 7.92
N LYS A 214 11.99 4.10 8.57
CA LYS A 214 13.01 4.83 9.33
C LYS A 214 13.68 3.94 10.41
N ALA A 215 12.89 3.12 11.10
CA ALA A 215 13.36 2.26 12.17
C ALA A 215 14.04 0.98 11.67
N THR A 216 13.68 0.49 10.48
CA THR A 216 14.10 -0.83 10.00
C THR A 216 15.10 -0.82 8.86
N ASN A 217 15.23 0.28 8.12
CA ASN A 217 16.13 0.38 6.99
C ASN A 217 17.60 0.30 7.42
N ARG A 218 18.38 -0.50 6.71
CA ARG A 218 19.79 -0.80 7.01
C ARG A 218 20.68 -0.89 5.78
N ASN A 219 20.10 -0.90 4.58
CA ASN A 219 20.78 -1.21 3.35
C ASN A 219 20.78 -0.02 2.39
N LYS A 220 21.81 0.06 1.55
CA LYS A 220 22.07 1.20 0.66
C LYS A 220 20.91 1.48 -0.30
N LEU A 221 20.36 0.43 -0.90
CA LEU A 221 19.18 0.52 -1.74
C LEU A 221 17.96 0.13 -0.92
N THR A 222 17.07 1.10 -0.80
CA THR A 222 15.72 0.95 -0.24
C THR A 222 14.73 1.03 -1.38
N VAL A 223 13.86 0.03 -1.51
CA VAL A 223 12.75 0.05 -2.49
C VAL A 223 11.45 -0.14 -1.74
N VAL A 224 10.46 0.70 -1.99
CA VAL A 224 9.11 0.61 -1.42
C VAL A 224 8.13 0.49 -2.57
N CYS A 225 7.49 -0.67 -2.68
CA CYS A 225 6.52 -0.98 -3.72
C CYS A 225 5.13 -1.09 -3.10
N GLY A 226 4.11 -0.55 -3.76
CA GLY A 226 2.75 -0.74 -3.27
C GLY A 226 1.70 0.05 -4.01
N ASP A 227 0.46 -0.37 -3.77
CA ASP A 227 -0.73 0.42 -4.04
C ASP A 227 -0.97 1.35 -2.84
N PHE A 228 -0.80 2.65 -3.04
CA PHE A 228 -1.04 3.66 -2.01
C PHE A 228 -2.48 4.14 -1.99
N ASN A 229 -3.32 3.72 -2.94
CA ASN A 229 -4.71 4.16 -3.10
C ASN A 229 -4.85 5.70 -3.13
N SER A 230 -3.80 6.40 -3.55
CA SER A 230 -3.72 7.85 -3.60
C SER A 230 -2.91 8.32 -4.82
N SER A 231 -3.23 9.52 -5.29
CA SER A 231 -2.55 10.18 -6.42
C SER A 231 -1.13 10.67 -6.08
N PRO A 232 -0.27 10.97 -7.06
CA PRO A 232 1.14 11.29 -6.81
C PRO A 232 1.38 12.57 -6.00
N ASP A 233 0.43 13.50 -6.02
CA ASP A 233 0.44 14.81 -5.38
C ASP A 233 -0.15 14.82 -3.95
N CYS A 234 -0.63 13.66 -3.47
CA CYS A 234 -1.25 13.53 -2.16
C CYS A 234 -0.25 13.63 -1.00
N LEU A 235 -0.78 13.87 0.21
CA LEU A 235 0.01 13.87 1.44
C LEU A 235 0.60 12.49 1.73
N GLU A 236 -0.14 11.41 1.44
CA GLU A 236 0.31 10.03 1.72
C GLU A 236 1.59 9.65 0.98
N LEU A 237 1.83 10.18 -0.21
CA LEU A 237 3.11 10.01 -0.93
C LEU A 237 4.14 11.03 -0.48
N ARG A 238 3.71 12.25 -0.13
CA ARG A 238 4.61 13.32 0.32
C ARG A 238 5.31 13.00 1.64
N VAL A 239 4.63 12.36 2.58
CA VAL A 239 5.19 12.04 3.92
C VAL A 239 6.48 11.19 3.82
N PRO A 240 6.50 10.01 3.19
CA PRO A 240 7.73 9.22 3.07
C PRO A 240 8.78 9.90 2.17
N ARG A 241 8.35 10.66 1.15
CA ARG A 241 9.26 11.41 0.27
C ARG A 241 9.96 12.55 1.01
N GLN A 242 9.23 13.31 1.83
CA GLN A 242 9.76 14.41 2.61
C GLN A 242 10.63 13.90 3.76
N LEU A 243 10.07 13.05 4.63
CA LEU A 243 10.73 12.67 5.88
C LEU A 243 11.89 11.68 5.71
N LEU A 244 11.90 10.89 4.62
CA LEU A 244 12.97 9.91 4.34
C LEU A 244 13.73 10.19 3.05
N GLN A 245 13.38 11.23 2.31
CA GLN A 245 13.94 11.50 0.97
C GLN A 245 13.73 10.31 0.01
N LEU A 246 12.62 9.57 0.16
CA LEU A 246 12.24 8.62 -0.88
C LEU A 246 11.94 9.38 -2.17
N ARG A 247 12.40 8.85 -3.29
CA ARG A 247 12.16 9.31 -4.64
C ARG A 247 11.13 8.43 -5.33
N ASP A 248 10.47 8.95 -6.36
CA ASP A 248 9.48 8.21 -7.13
C ASP A 248 10.07 7.82 -8.48
N ALA A 249 10.31 6.52 -8.68
CA ALA A 249 10.98 6.01 -9.87
C ALA A 249 10.23 6.36 -11.17
N PHE A 250 8.89 6.48 -11.13
CA PHE A 250 8.13 6.83 -12.32
C PHE A 250 8.35 8.29 -12.72
N THR A 251 8.16 9.20 -11.77
CA THR A 251 8.34 10.65 -11.97
C THR A 251 9.78 10.99 -12.36
N ASP A 252 10.77 10.27 -11.83
CA ASP A 252 12.18 10.58 -12.10
C ASP A 252 12.63 10.26 -13.53
N THR A 253 11.90 9.43 -14.27
CA THR A 253 12.30 9.00 -15.63
C THR A 253 11.23 9.24 -16.69
N ASN A 254 10.11 9.89 -16.35
CA ASN A 254 8.99 10.10 -17.27
C ASN A 254 8.30 11.45 -17.00
N ASP A 255 7.83 12.10 -18.08
CA ASP A 255 7.12 13.39 -18.02
C ASP A 255 5.58 13.24 -17.91
N SER A 256 5.06 12.01 -17.92
CA SER A 256 3.61 11.73 -17.88
C SER A 256 3.14 11.34 -16.48
N ASP A 257 1.82 11.31 -16.25
CA ASP A 257 1.26 10.92 -14.94
C ASP A 257 1.35 9.41 -14.65
N GLY A 258 1.48 8.57 -15.68
CA GLY A 258 1.63 7.12 -15.52
C GLY A 258 0.40 6.42 -14.95
N LEU A 259 -0.80 6.74 -15.43
CA LEU A 259 -2.06 6.23 -14.87
C LEU A 259 -2.08 4.69 -14.75
N THR A 260 -2.39 4.20 -13.55
CA THR A 260 -2.47 2.75 -13.24
C THR A 260 -3.89 2.26 -12.97
N PHE A 261 -4.81 3.16 -12.62
CA PHE A 261 -6.20 2.83 -12.29
C PHE A 261 -7.21 3.69 -13.08
N ALA A 262 -8.41 3.14 -13.26
CA ALA A 262 -9.57 3.77 -13.90
C ALA A 262 -9.34 4.33 -15.32
N THR A 263 -8.33 3.83 -16.01
CA THR A 263 -8.00 4.24 -17.38
C THR A 263 -9.01 3.70 -18.40
N PRO A 264 -9.24 4.41 -19.53
CA PRO A 264 -10.19 3.97 -20.57
C PRO A 264 -9.92 2.58 -21.15
N ASP A 265 -8.66 2.14 -21.13
CA ASP A 265 -8.24 0.83 -21.61
C ASP A 265 -8.33 -0.28 -20.56
N ASN A 266 -8.84 -0.01 -19.36
CA ASN A 266 -9.08 -1.02 -18.33
C ASN A 266 -10.59 -1.24 -18.07
N LYS A 267 -11.16 -2.32 -18.62
CA LYS A 267 -12.60 -2.58 -18.49
C LYS A 267 -13.09 -2.93 -17.08
N TYR A 268 -12.19 -3.23 -16.14
CA TYR A 268 -12.58 -3.53 -14.76
C TYR A 268 -12.71 -2.28 -13.88
N SER A 269 -11.87 -1.27 -14.11
CA SER A 269 -11.82 -0.07 -13.28
C SER A 269 -12.21 1.22 -13.99
N HIS A 270 -12.32 1.24 -15.33
CA HIS A 270 -12.60 2.45 -16.10
C HIS A 270 -13.72 3.30 -15.46
N GLY A 271 -13.41 4.57 -15.21
CA GLY A 271 -14.31 5.50 -14.55
C GLY A 271 -13.84 6.94 -14.64
N ASP A 272 -14.54 7.83 -13.94
CA ASP A 272 -14.42 9.28 -14.09
C ASP A 272 -13.16 9.88 -13.44
N HIS A 273 -12.39 9.07 -12.69
CA HIS A 273 -11.22 9.51 -11.94
C HIS A 273 -9.98 8.63 -12.19
N PRO A 274 -9.42 8.61 -13.41
CA PRO A 274 -8.15 7.96 -13.68
C PRO A 274 -7.04 8.55 -12.83
N MET A 275 -6.20 7.71 -12.21
CA MET A 275 -5.03 8.17 -11.46
C MET A 275 -3.95 7.08 -11.40
N ARG A 276 -2.73 7.49 -11.06
CA ARG A 276 -1.67 6.57 -10.64
C ARG A 276 -1.84 6.31 -9.14
N MET A 277 -2.04 5.05 -8.76
CA MET A 277 -2.15 4.60 -7.37
C MET A 277 -0.99 3.70 -6.95
N ASP A 278 -0.27 3.15 -7.92
CA ASP A 278 0.80 2.18 -7.72
C ASP A 278 2.17 2.85 -7.89
N TYR A 279 3.09 2.55 -6.98
CA TYR A 279 4.39 3.22 -6.91
C TYR A 279 5.54 2.26 -6.67
N VAL A 280 6.69 2.62 -7.25
CA VAL A 280 8.01 2.13 -6.84
C VAL A 280 8.78 3.33 -6.33
N LEU A 281 8.77 3.53 -5.01
CA LEU A 281 9.58 4.54 -4.36
C LEU A 281 10.96 3.96 -4.03
N TYR A 282 11.99 4.80 -3.99
CA TYR A 282 13.33 4.33 -3.71
C TYR A 282 14.19 5.36 -2.99
N LYS A 283 15.25 4.88 -2.32
CA LYS A 283 16.34 5.71 -1.80
C LYS A 283 17.65 4.99 -1.98
N ILE A 284 18.67 5.73 -2.40
CA ILE A 284 20.03 5.23 -2.59
C ILE A 284 20.94 6.06 -1.69
N ASP A 285 21.49 5.43 -0.65
CA ASP A 285 22.49 6.07 0.21
C ASP A 285 23.87 6.03 -0.48
N LYS A 286 24.25 7.18 -1.07
CA LYS A 286 25.42 7.32 -1.94
C LYS A 286 26.75 6.96 -1.28
N GLN A 287 27.64 6.35 -2.05
CA GLN A 287 29.06 6.22 -1.70
C GLN A 287 29.89 7.48 -2.00
N PRO A 288 31.11 7.60 -1.42
CA PRO A 288 32.09 8.60 -1.82
C PRO A 288 32.36 8.56 -3.34
N LYS A 289 32.70 9.72 -3.92
CA LYS A 289 32.93 9.86 -5.37
C LYS A 289 33.91 8.82 -5.92
N GLY A 290 33.49 8.07 -6.94
CA GLY A 290 34.34 7.16 -7.72
C GLY A 290 34.10 5.67 -7.52
N GLU A 291 33.25 5.27 -6.57
CA GLU A 291 32.86 3.86 -6.40
C GLU A 291 31.60 3.50 -7.19
N SER A 292 31.43 2.20 -7.49
CA SER A 292 30.18 1.69 -8.07
C SER A 292 29.02 1.88 -7.10
N ASP A 293 27.87 2.29 -7.64
CA ASP A 293 26.66 2.50 -6.84
C ASP A 293 25.41 2.10 -7.62
N TRP A 294 24.30 2.01 -6.89
CA TRP A 294 22.97 1.83 -7.47
C TRP A 294 22.54 3.10 -8.20
N HIS A 295 21.85 2.94 -9.32
CA HIS A 295 21.18 4.02 -10.03
C HIS A 295 19.90 3.52 -10.69
N LEU A 296 18.88 4.37 -10.70
CA LEU A 296 17.67 4.15 -11.48
C LEU A 296 17.99 4.41 -12.96
N VAL A 297 17.70 3.43 -13.82
CA VAL A 297 17.95 3.53 -15.28
C VAL A 297 16.70 3.95 -16.03
N LYS A 298 15.56 3.31 -15.74
CA LYS A 298 14.29 3.60 -16.39
C LYS A 298 13.13 3.06 -15.57
N SER A 299 11.93 3.58 -15.82
CA SER A 299 10.68 3.00 -15.32
C SER A 299 9.56 3.13 -16.36
N SER A 300 8.49 2.36 -16.20
CA SER A 300 7.35 2.35 -17.13
C SER A 300 6.09 1.77 -16.50
N ILE A 301 4.92 2.07 -17.09
CA ILE A 301 3.67 1.39 -16.74
C ILE A 301 3.56 0.08 -17.53
N PHE A 302 3.37 -1.01 -16.80
CA PHE A 302 3.13 -2.33 -17.36
C PHE A 302 1.63 -2.58 -17.55
N LYS A 303 1.18 -2.45 -18.79
CA LYS A 303 -0.19 -2.77 -19.20
C LYS A 303 -0.29 -4.20 -19.74
N GLY A 304 -0.64 -5.14 -18.87
CA GLY A 304 -0.83 -6.54 -19.24
C GLY A 304 -2.26 -6.84 -19.70
N PHE A 305 -2.38 -7.63 -20.76
CA PHE A 305 -3.66 -8.12 -21.28
C PHE A 305 -3.52 -9.58 -21.72
N PHE A 306 -4.63 -10.32 -21.66
CA PHE A 306 -4.79 -11.64 -22.26
C PHE A 306 -6.01 -11.65 -23.18
N THR A 307 -6.13 -12.70 -24.00
CA THR A 307 -7.33 -12.92 -24.82
C THR A 307 -8.19 -13.96 -24.10
N ASP A 308 -9.39 -13.58 -23.69
CA ASP A 308 -10.27 -14.49 -22.96
C ASP A 308 -10.95 -15.53 -23.86
N ALA A 309 -11.71 -16.44 -23.25
CA ALA A 309 -12.46 -17.48 -23.95
C ALA A 309 -13.46 -16.95 -25.01
N HIS A 310 -13.83 -15.68 -24.97
CA HIS A 310 -14.71 -15.03 -25.96
C HIS A 310 -13.93 -14.32 -27.07
N GLY A 311 -12.59 -14.34 -27.03
CA GLY A 311 -11.73 -13.64 -27.96
C GLY A 311 -11.57 -12.16 -27.64
N GLU A 312 -12.02 -11.70 -26.46
CA GLU A 312 -11.87 -10.30 -26.07
C GLU A 312 -10.51 -10.04 -25.43
N LYS A 313 -9.93 -8.88 -25.73
CA LYS A 313 -8.73 -8.39 -25.05
C LYS A 313 -9.11 -7.92 -23.64
N THR A 314 -8.65 -8.64 -22.64
CA THR A 314 -9.01 -8.45 -21.24
C THR A 314 -7.77 -8.10 -20.41
N PRO A 315 -7.79 -7.03 -19.60
CA PRO A 315 -6.65 -6.66 -18.77
C PRO A 315 -6.39 -7.72 -17.69
N LEU A 316 -5.14 -7.83 -17.23
CA LEU A 316 -4.75 -8.79 -16.18
C LEU A 316 -5.37 -8.45 -14.81
N SER A 317 -5.51 -7.15 -14.52
CA SER A 317 -6.18 -6.62 -13.34
C SER A 317 -6.88 -5.31 -13.66
N ASP A 318 -7.70 -4.86 -12.73
CA ASP A 318 -8.23 -3.49 -12.61
C ASP A 318 -7.16 -2.42 -12.37
N HIS A 319 -5.96 -2.82 -11.96
CA HIS A 319 -4.75 -2.00 -11.96
C HIS A 319 -3.77 -2.41 -13.06
N PHE A 320 -2.99 -1.45 -13.55
CA PHE A 320 -1.77 -1.69 -14.33
C PHE A 320 -0.54 -1.63 -13.43
N GLY A 321 0.48 -2.44 -13.74
CA GLY A 321 1.69 -2.52 -12.92
C GLY A 321 2.66 -1.37 -13.16
N VAL A 322 3.63 -1.21 -12.27
CA VAL A 322 4.77 -0.30 -12.44
C VAL A 322 6.05 -1.10 -12.48
N ARG A 323 6.93 -0.80 -13.44
CA ARG A 323 8.25 -1.42 -13.59
C ARG A 323 9.32 -0.36 -13.39
N ALA A 324 10.37 -0.70 -12.66
CA ALA A 324 11.57 0.12 -12.50
C ALA A 324 12.82 -0.75 -12.63
N GLU A 325 13.86 -0.21 -13.25
CA GLU A 325 15.15 -0.88 -13.44
C GLU A 325 16.23 -0.15 -12.64
N PHE A 326 16.83 -0.86 -11.67
CA PHE A 326 17.96 -0.38 -10.88
C PHE A 326 19.20 -1.18 -11.28
N VAL A 327 20.30 -0.48 -11.56
CA VAL A 327 21.57 -1.11 -11.93
C VAL A 327 22.64 -0.70 -10.94
N PHE A 328 23.49 -1.65 -10.56
CA PHE A 328 24.70 -1.38 -9.79
C PHE A 328 25.90 -1.32 -10.75
N SER A 329 26.48 -0.15 -10.95
CA SER A 329 27.67 0.01 -11.79
C SER A 329 28.51 1.21 -11.38
N GLU A 330 29.67 1.38 -12.02
CA GLU A 330 30.39 2.65 -11.95
C GLU A 330 29.48 3.82 -12.37
N PRO A 331 29.64 5.01 -11.77
CA PRO A 331 28.84 6.18 -12.10
C PRO A 331 29.02 6.51 -13.59
N ARG A 332 27.94 6.51 -14.37
CA ARG A 332 28.02 6.91 -15.77
C ARG A 332 28.22 8.43 -15.84
N PRO A 333 29.26 8.94 -16.53
CA PRO A 333 29.29 10.35 -16.90
C PRO A 333 28.21 10.58 -17.97
N HIS A 334 27.07 11.13 -17.59
CA HIS A 334 26.10 11.61 -18.57
C HIS A 334 26.50 13.02 -19.00
N ALA A 335 26.79 13.20 -20.29
CA ALA A 335 26.84 14.53 -20.88
C ALA A 335 25.41 15.07 -20.92
N CYS A 336 25.11 16.13 -20.16
CA CYS A 336 24.05 17.03 -20.56
C CYS A 336 24.50 17.62 -21.91
N GLU A 337 23.81 17.30 -22.99
CA GLU A 337 23.91 18.12 -24.19
C GLU A 337 23.51 19.53 -23.75
N GLN A 338 24.50 20.42 -23.63
CA GLN A 338 24.23 21.84 -23.70
C GLN A 338 23.53 22.01 -25.04
N GLN A 339 22.25 22.38 -25.05
CA GLN A 339 21.63 22.88 -26.26
C GLN A 339 22.53 23.99 -26.77
N GLU A 340 23.33 23.71 -27.80
CA GLU A 340 24.10 24.71 -28.51
C GLU A 340 23.11 25.78 -28.93
N GLY A 341 23.44 27.01 -28.55
CA GLY A 341 22.59 28.17 -28.78
C GLY A 341 22.18 28.21 -30.24
N TYR A 342 20.87 28.23 -30.47
CA TYR A 342 20.38 28.87 -31.67
C TYR A 342 20.83 30.33 -31.58
N ASP A 343 21.74 30.73 -32.46
CA ASP A 343 22.04 32.12 -32.75
C ASP A 343 20.73 32.80 -33.15
N VAL A 344 20.11 33.49 -32.19
CA VAL A 344 19.04 34.44 -32.48
C VAL A 344 19.72 35.61 -33.19
N VAL A 345 19.56 35.63 -34.51
CA VAL A 345 19.89 36.79 -35.34
C VAL A 345 19.14 37.99 -34.77
N SER A 346 19.92 38.91 -34.21
CA SER A 346 19.49 40.22 -33.76
C SER A 346 18.89 41.03 -34.92
N THR A 347 17.66 41.51 -34.74
CA THR A 347 17.23 42.78 -35.32
C THR A 347 16.60 43.61 -34.20
N ASP A 348 17.43 44.51 -33.67
CA ASP A 348 17.18 45.84 -33.13
C ASP A 348 15.75 46.19 -32.66
N GLU A 349 15.66 46.53 -31.37
CA GLU A 349 15.39 47.89 -30.83
C GLU A 349 14.38 47.99 -29.66
N VAL A 350 14.86 48.68 -28.60
CA VAL A 350 14.20 49.46 -27.52
C VAL A 350 13.91 48.81 -26.13
N ASP A 351 14.87 49.07 -25.23
CA ASP A 351 14.81 49.41 -23.79
C ASP A 351 13.57 49.11 -22.91
N SER A 352 13.79 48.31 -21.84
CA SER A 352 13.76 48.78 -20.42
C SER A 352 14.16 47.66 -19.42
N PRO A 353 14.82 47.98 -18.28
CA PRO A 353 15.49 47.01 -17.40
C PRO A 353 14.64 46.56 -16.20
N ASN A 354 15.05 45.43 -15.59
CA ASN A 354 14.53 44.77 -14.38
C ASN A 354 13.33 43.81 -14.57
N THR A 355 13.63 42.64 -15.12
CA THR A 355 13.13 41.38 -14.56
C THR A 355 14.25 40.35 -14.60
N THR A 356 14.80 39.98 -13.44
CA THR A 356 15.61 38.77 -13.28
C THR A 356 14.69 37.56 -13.47
N LYS A 357 14.39 37.22 -14.73
CA LYS A 357 13.84 35.92 -15.08
C LYS A 357 14.93 34.88 -14.86
N PHE A 358 14.78 34.07 -13.81
CA PHE A 358 15.44 32.78 -13.75
C PHE A 358 15.01 32.01 -15.00
N ALA A 359 15.93 31.83 -15.93
CA ALA A 359 15.73 30.88 -17.02
C ALA A 359 15.77 29.48 -16.40
N GLU A 360 14.60 28.86 -16.26
CA GLU A 360 14.45 27.45 -15.90
C GLU A 360 15.29 26.60 -16.86
N ARG A 361 16.40 26.07 -16.34
CA ARG A 361 17.21 25.07 -17.02
C ARG A 361 16.62 23.70 -16.67
N SER A 362 15.61 23.27 -17.42
CA SER A 362 15.01 21.95 -17.25
C SER A 362 15.91 20.88 -17.87
N CYS A 363 16.67 20.17 -17.03
CA CYS A 363 17.15 18.85 -17.40
C CYS A 363 15.92 17.92 -17.44
N PRO A 364 15.60 17.25 -18.57
CA PRO A 364 14.42 16.40 -18.70
C PRO A 364 14.46 15.14 -17.81
N THR A 365 15.53 14.94 -17.04
CA THR A 365 15.74 13.77 -16.20
C THR A 365 16.39 14.18 -14.89
N THR A 366 15.67 14.00 -13.77
CA THR A 366 16.18 14.20 -12.39
C THR A 366 17.18 13.12 -11.96
N THR A 367 17.67 12.29 -12.90
CA THR A 367 18.56 11.15 -12.66
C THR A 367 20.04 11.44 -12.92
N CYS A 368 20.42 12.68 -13.23
CA CYS A 368 21.82 13.01 -13.45
C CYS A 368 22.55 13.33 -12.14
N PRO A 369 23.72 12.71 -11.85
CA PRO A 369 24.60 13.09 -10.74
C PRO A 369 24.97 14.59 -10.75
N HIS A 370 25.04 15.23 -11.94
CA HIS A 370 25.29 16.66 -12.10
C HIS A 370 24.11 17.54 -11.67
N CYS A 371 22.86 17.05 -11.79
CA CYS A 371 21.67 17.79 -11.36
C CYS A 371 21.43 17.67 -9.84
N GLU A 372 21.71 16.50 -9.25
CA GLU A 372 21.72 16.34 -7.78
C GLU A 372 22.87 17.11 -7.12
N GLU A 373 24.00 17.35 -7.81
CA GLU A 373 25.06 18.25 -7.32
C GLU A 373 24.69 19.74 -7.44
N GLN A 374 23.62 20.08 -8.18
CA GLN A 374 23.15 21.47 -8.39
C GLN A 374 21.85 21.80 -7.68
N GLU A 375 21.07 20.84 -7.20
CA GLU A 375 20.09 21.11 -6.15
C GLU A 375 20.89 21.43 -4.88
N PRO A 376 20.86 22.66 -4.37
CA PRO A 376 21.51 22.93 -3.10
C PRO A 376 20.90 21.98 -2.08
N GLU A 377 21.73 21.19 -1.39
CA GLU A 377 21.28 20.50 -0.18
C GLU A 377 20.58 21.57 0.65
N LEU A 378 19.27 21.39 0.85
CA LEU A 378 18.48 22.32 1.67
C LEU A 378 19.26 22.56 2.94
N SER A 379 19.41 23.83 3.31
CA SER A 379 20.06 24.13 4.56
C SER A 379 19.37 23.32 5.67
N PRO A 380 20.09 22.82 6.68
CA PRO A 380 19.44 21.95 7.65
C PRO A 380 18.25 22.66 8.35
N ASP A 381 18.25 24.00 8.38
CA ASP A 381 17.12 24.85 8.79
C ASP A 381 15.90 24.67 7.86
N ASP A 382 16.09 24.80 6.54
CA ASP A 382 14.99 24.70 5.56
C ASP A 382 14.43 23.27 5.50
N LYS A 383 15.30 22.27 5.65
CA LYS A 383 14.88 20.87 5.73
C LYS A 383 14.06 20.62 7.01
N ALA A 384 14.53 21.07 8.16
CA ALA A 384 13.79 20.92 9.42
C ALA A 384 12.43 21.65 9.36
N ALA A 385 12.37 22.82 8.73
CA ALA A 385 11.14 23.57 8.54
C ALA A 385 10.14 22.86 7.60
N THR A 386 10.62 22.29 6.48
CA THR A 386 9.78 21.54 5.53
C THR A 386 9.29 20.21 6.10
N ASP A 387 10.13 19.50 6.85
CA ASP A 387 9.74 18.30 7.60
C ASP A 387 8.67 18.63 8.65
N ALA A 388 8.86 19.70 9.42
CA ALA A 388 7.87 20.16 10.41
C ALA A 388 6.55 20.57 9.76
N ALA A 389 6.57 21.28 8.64
CA ALA A 389 5.37 21.64 7.89
C ALA A 389 4.59 20.40 7.41
N CYS A 390 5.31 19.39 6.89
CA CYS A 390 4.69 18.11 6.50
C CYS A 390 4.07 17.40 7.71
N LEU A 391 4.75 17.37 8.86
CA LEU A 391 4.23 16.77 10.09
C LEU A 391 3.02 17.51 10.65
N HIS A 392 2.97 18.84 10.55
CA HIS A 392 1.78 19.62 10.90
C HIS A 392 0.57 19.25 10.03
N GLU A 393 0.77 19.09 8.72
CA GLU A 393 -0.31 18.67 7.82
C GLU A 393 -0.82 17.25 8.16
N VAL A 394 0.10 16.33 8.50
CA VAL A 394 -0.27 14.99 9.02
C VAL A 394 -1.10 15.12 10.30
N GLN A 395 -0.64 15.94 11.26
CA GLN A 395 -1.33 16.13 12.54
C GLN A 395 -2.74 16.69 12.34
N ASP A 396 -2.91 17.67 11.46
CA ASP A 396 -4.21 18.26 11.14
C ASP A 396 -5.17 17.20 10.58
N ARG A 397 -4.71 16.35 9.67
CA ARG A 397 -5.53 15.25 9.11
C ARG A 397 -5.92 14.23 10.16
N LEU A 398 -5.01 13.87 11.07
CA LEU A 398 -5.31 12.97 12.18
C LEU A 398 -6.32 13.58 13.17
N PHE A 399 -6.27 14.88 13.43
CA PHE A 399 -7.28 15.56 14.26
C PHE A 399 -8.65 15.63 13.60
N VAL A 400 -8.72 15.81 12.28
CA VAL A 400 -9.98 15.69 11.54
C VAL A 400 -10.54 14.28 11.68
N GLY A 401 -9.74 13.24 11.41
CA GLY A 401 -10.17 11.84 11.56
C GLY A 401 -10.64 11.51 12.97
N ARG A 402 -9.92 11.99 14.01
CA ARG A 402 -10.33 11.87 15.41
C ARG A 402 -11.68 12.51 15.68
N SER A 403 -11.91 13.71 15.16
CA SER A 403 -13.15 14.46 15.38
C SER A 403 -14.34 13.74 14.75
N GLU A 404 -14.18 13.26 13.52
CA GLU A 404 -15.18 12.43 12.82
C GLU A 404 -15.49 11.14 13.59
N ALA A 405 -14.45 10.44 14.10
CA ALA A 405 -14.63 9.23 14.90
C ALA A 405 -15.40 9.52 16.21
N ILE A 406 -15.11 10.65 16.89
CA ILE A 406 -15.83 11.07 18.11
C ILE A 406 -17.30 11.36 17.80
N VAL A 407 -17.59 12.09 16.72
CA VAL A 407 -18.96 12.42 16.31
C VAL A 407 -19.73 11.15 15.95
N ALA A 408 -19.12 10.25 15.17
CA ALA A 408 -19.71 8.95 14.85
C ALA A 408 -20.00 8.14 16.11
N ARG A 409 -19.08 8.13 17.08
CA ARG A 409 -19.22 7.42 18.36
C ARG A 409 -20.39 7.96 19.18
N GLN A 410 -20.47 9.29 19.32
CA GLN A 410 -21.57 9.94 20.03
C GLN A 410 -22.91 9.63 19.36
N SER A 411 -23.00 9.76 18.04
CA SER A 411 -24.21 9.45 17.27
C SER A 411 -24.68 8.01 17.50
N ARG A 412 -23.77 7.03 17.41
CA ARG A 412 -24.10 5.61 17.63
C ARG A 412 -24.53 5.32 19.07
N LEU A 413 -23.87 5.92 20.07
CA LEU A 413 -24.28 5.78 21.47
C LEU A 413 -25.68 6.37 21.69
N SER A 414 -25.98 7.53 21.12
CA SER A 414 -27.33 8.12 21.20
C SER A 414 -28.39 7.23 20.55
N ARG A 415 -28.10 6.65 19.37
CA ARG A 415 -29.00 5.68 18.73
C ARG A 415 -29.17 4.42 19.58
N SER A 416 -28.10 3.89 20.15
CA SER A 416 -28.13 2.73 21.04
C SER A 416 -29.07 2.97 22.22
N VAL A 417 -28.93 4.10 22.93
CA VAL A 417 -29.81 4.49 24.04
C VAL A 417 -31.26 4.61 23.57
N ALA A 418 -31.51 5.27 22.43
CA ALA A 418 -32.87 5.42 21.90
C ALA A 418 -33.53 4.06 21.62
N PHE A 419 -32.79 3.10 21.04
CA PHE A 419 -33.31 1.75 20.78
C PHE A 419 -33.55 0.96 22.08
N PHE A 420 -32.69 1.08 23.09
CA PHE A 420 -32.95 0.46 24.40
C PHE A 420 -34.16 1.06 25.11
N VAL A 421 -34.35 2.39 25.03
CA VAL A 421 -35.55 3.06 25.57
C VAL A 421 -36.80 2.60 24.82
N ALA A 422 -36.74 2.47 23.49
CA ALA A 422 -37.85 1.94 22.70
C ALA A 422 -38.18 0.48 23.08
N ALA A 423 -37.16 -0.39 23.20
CA ALA A 423 -37.33 -1.77 23.63
C ALA A 423 -37.98 -1.85 25.02
N PHE A 424 -37.48 -1.06 25.99
CA PHE A 424 -38.03 -1.01 27.34
C PHE A 424 -39.46 -0.48 27.37
N SER A 425 -39.78 0.52 26.54
CA SER A 425 -41.12 1.09 26.45
C SER A 425 -42.13 0.06 25.93
N VAL A 426 -41.80 -0.67 24.86
CA VAL A 426 -42.66 -1.75 24.33
C VAL A 426 -42.81 -2.87 25.35
N PHE A 427 -41.73 -3.26 26.03
CA PHE A 427 -41.76 -4.24 27.11
C PHE A 427 -42.69 -3.79 28.25
N ALA A 428 -42.57 -2.57 28.73
CA ALA A 428 -43.38 -2.04 29.82
C ALA A 428 -44.87 -1.98 29.44
N VAL A 429 -45.21 -1.50 28.23
CA VAL A 429 -46.60 -1.48 27.73
C VAL A 429 -47.17 -2.90 27.63
N HIS A 430 -46.37 -3.87 27.18
CA HIS A 430 -46.79 -5.28 27.16
C HIS A 430 -47.03 -5.84 28.57
N MET A 431 -46.12 -5.59 29.52
CA MET A 431 -46.24 -6.03 30.92
C MET A 431 -47.43 -5.40 31.64
N LEU A 432 -47.79 -4.17 31.29
CA LEU A 432 -48.99 -3.50 31.79
C LEU A 432 -50.29 -4.00 31.13
N SER A 433 -50.21 -5.01 30.25
CA SER A 433 -51.35 -5.54 29.49
C SER A 433 -52.05 -4.49 28.62
N LEU A 434 -51.36 -3.39 28.30
CA LEU A 434 -51.85 -2.33 27.40
C LEU A 434 -51.65 -2.70 25.92
N LEU A 435 -50.83 -3.72 25.64
CA LEU A 435 -50.57 -4.27 24.32
C LEU A 435 -50.39 -5.80 24.40
N GLU A 436 -51.47 -6.55 24.17
CA GLU A 436 -51.48 -8.02 24.21
C GLU A 436 -51.27 -8.60 22.80
N SER A 437 -50.05 -8.51 22.27
CA SER A 437 -49.70 -9.07 20.96
C SER A 437 -48.33 -9.73 21.01
N ASN A 438 -48.18 -10.94 20.46
CA ASN A 438 -46.89 -11.62 20.36
C ASN A 438 -45.84 -10.82 19.56
N TRP A 439 -46.29 -9.89 18.71
CA TRP A 439 -45.42 -8.97 17.98
C TRP A 439 -44.70 -7.96 18.87
N SER A 440 -45.19 -7.70 20.10
CA SER A 440 -44.50 -6.83 21.06
C SER A 440 -43.14 -7.42 21.46
N TRP A 441 -43.08 -8.74 21.73
CA TRP A 441 -41.83 -9.43 22.05
C TRP A 441 -40.85 -9.43 20.89
N VAL A 442 -41.34 -9.60 19.66
CA VAL A 442 -40.51 -9.48 18.45
C VAL A 442 -39.93 -8.08 18.34
N ALA A 443 -40.73 -7.04 18.60
CA ALA A 443 -40.25 -5.66 18.59
C ALA A 443 -39.23 -5.36 19.71
N VAL A 444 -39.46 -5.87 20.93
CA VAL A 444 -38.50 -5.76 22.05
C VAL A 444 -37.16 -6.38 21.67
N LEU A 445 -37.17 -7.61 21.11
CA LEU A 445 -35.96 -8.29 20.68
C LEU A 445 -35.26 -7.55 19.53
N ALA A 446 -36.02 -7.10 18.53
CA ALA A 446 -35.46 -6.35 17.39
C ALA A 446 -34.78 -5.05 17.85
N PHE A 447 -35.47 -4.23 18.65
CA PHE A 447 -34.90 -2.98 19.18
C PHE A 447 -33.72 -3.25 20.12
N GLY A 448 -33.81 -4.27 20.99
CA GLY A 448 -32.71 -4.67 21.86
C GLY A 448 -31.47 -5.09 21.08
N MET A 449 -31.63 -5.87 20.00
CA MET A 449 -30.53 -6.29 19.14
C MET A 449 -29.90 -5.12 18.38
N VAL A 450 -30.70 -4.19 17.85
CA VAL A 450 -30.17 -2.98 17.20
C VAL A 450 -29.44 -2.09 18.23
N GLY A 451 -30.02 -1.89 19.41
CA GLY A 451 -29.40 -1.14 20.50
C GLY A 451 -28.06 -1.72 20.94
N LEU A 452 -27.99 -3.05 21.11
CA LEU A 452 -26.75 -3.77 21.44
C LEU A 452 -25.71 -3.67 20.32
N THR A 453 -26.14 -3.82 19.06
CA THR A 453 -25.23 -3.70 17.91
C THR A 453 -24.62 -2.30 17.86
N GLU A 454 -25.44 -1.25 17.95
CA GLU A 454 -24.94 0.14 17.97
C GLU A 454 -24.01 0.41 19.17
N TYR A 455 -24.31 -0.16 20.33
CA TYR A 455 -23.44 -0.07 21.51
C TYR A 455 -22.08 -0.72 21.25
N VAL A 456 -22.05 -1.96 20.76
CA VAL A 456 -20.80 -2.70 20.48
C VAL A 456 -19.96 -1.94 19.45
N LEU A 457 -20.58 -1.45 18.38
CA LEU A 457 -19.90 -0.68 17.35
C LEU A 457 -19.26 0.59 17.91
N ALA A 458 -20.00 1.34 18.75
CA ALA A 458 -19.49 2.56 19.34
C ALA A 458 -18.44 2.30 20.42
N PHE A 459 -18.68 1.32 21.29
CA PHE A 459 -17.85 1.06 22.46
C PHE A 459 -16.53 0.40 22.10
N TYR A 460 -16.51 -0.59 21.21
CA TYR A 460 -15.28 -1.29 20.84
C TYR A 460 -14.58 -0.64 19.66
N PHE A 461 -15.26 -0.51 18.52
CA PHE A 461 -14.59 -0.13 17.28
C PHE A 461 -14.33 1.37 17.18
N LEU A 462 -15.34 2.20 17.43
CA LEU A 462 -15.15 3.66 17.36
C LEU A 462 -14.30 4.20 18.51
N THR A 463 -14.35 3.59 19.70
CA THR A 463 -13.42 3.94 20.78
C THR A 463 -11.99 3.56 20.42
N PHE A 464 -11.76 2.38 19.84
CA PHE A 464 -10.44 1.98 19.34
C PHE A 464 -9.94 2.98 18.29
N GLU A 465 -10.76 3.29 17.28
CA GLU A 465 -10.44 4.28 16.24
C GLU A 465 -10.09 5.66 16.83
N CYS A 466 -10.89 6.18 17.78
CA CYS A 466 -10.58 7.42 18.50
C CYS A 466 -9.23 7.36 19.25
N SER A 467 -8.96 6.24 19.91
CA SER A 467 -7.71 6.02 20.66
C SER A 467 -6.52 5.98 19.71
N THR A 468 -6.65 5.30 18.57
CA THR A 468 -5.60 5.18 17.57
C THR A 468 -5.27 6.53 16.93
N PHE A 469 -6.27 7.34 16.53
CA PHE A 469 -6.00 8.69 16.06
C PHE A 469 -5.30 9.55 17.10
N THR A 470 -5.66 9.39 18.38
CA THR A 470 -5.03 10.12 19.47
C THR A 470 -3.57 9.71 19.63
N GLU A 471 -3.26 8.41 19.56
CA GLU A 471 -1.88 7.91 19.68
C GLU A 471 -1.01 8.37 18.50
N LEU A 472 -1.49 8.22 17.26
CA LEU A 472 -0.74 8.70 16.09
C LEU A 472 -0.51 10.21 16.14
N ALA A 473 -1.49 11.00 16.60
CA ALA A 473 -1.32 12.44 16.77
C ALA A 473 -0.29 12.78 17.87
N ASN A 474 -0.22 11.98 18.94
CA ASN A 474 0.80 12.13 20.00
C ASN A 474 2.20 11.79 19.46
N GLU A 475 2.33 10.73 18.66
CA GLU A 475 3.59 10.38 18.01
C GLU A 475 4.06 11.53 17.08
N VAL A 476 3.18 12.05 16.22
CA VAL A 476 3.50 13.19 15.37
C VAL A 476 3.93 14.41 16.19
N GLN A 477 3.25 14.68 17.32
CA GLN A 477 3.64 15.77 18.23
C GLN A 477 5.04 15.55 18.84
N LEU A 478 5.40 14.31 19.16
CA LEU A 478 6.74 13.98 19.65
C LEU A 478 7.80 14.32 18.60
N HIS A 479 7.54 14.01 17.33
CA HIS A 479 8.42 14.35 16.22
C HIS A 479 8.54 15.86 16.02
N LEU A 480 7.42 16.60 16.04
CA LEU A 480 7.41 18.06 15.96
C LEU A 480 8.23 18.71 17.08
N ASN A 481 8.13 18.20 18.31
CA ASN A 481 8.92 18.69 19.44
C ASN A 481 10.42 18.46 19.22
N LEU A 482 10.81 17.28 18.69
CA LEU A 482 12.21 16.99 18.36
C LEU A 482 12.76 17.95 17.30
N HIS A 483 12.02 18.23 16.23
CA HIS A 483 12.42 19.20 15.21
C HIS A 483 12.55 20.62 15.80
N THR A 484 11.65 21.01 16.70
CA THR A 484 11.72 22.31 17.39
C THR A 484 13.00 22.45 18.22
N GLU A 485 13.39 21.41 18.96
CA GLU A 485 14.63 21.43 19.75
C GLU A 485 15.88 21.46 18.85
N GLN A 486 15.89 20.70 17.76
CA GLN A 486 16.99 20.73 16.78
C GLN A 486 17.17 22.14 16.18
N ILE A 487 16.08 22.81 15.82
CA ILE A 487 16.12 24.19 15.31
C ILE A 487 16.68 25.14 16.37
N LYS A 488 16.28 25.01 17.64
CA LYS A 488 16.81 25.85 18.74
C LYS A 488 18.31 25.63 18.96
N GLU A 489 18.77 24.39 18.99
CA GLU A 489 20.19 24.05 19.15
C GLU A 489 21.04 24.62 18.01
N MET A 490 20.52 24.58 16.79
CA MET A 490 21.17 25.15 15.61
C MET A 490 21.25 26.68 15.67
N ILE A 491 20.15 27.36 16.05
CA ILE A 491 20.15 28.82 16.25
C ILE A 491 21.17 29.22 17.31
N HIS A 492 21.23 28.48 18.42
CA HIS A 492 22.21 28.75 19.48
C HIS A 492 23.65 28.54 18.98
N THR A 493 23.90 27.52 18.17
CA THR A 493 25.23 27.26 17.59
C THR A 493 25.64 28.39 16.63
N LYS A 494 24.72 28.85 15.78
CA LYS A 494 24.95 29.99 14.87
C LYS A 494 25.19 31.30 15.62
N ALA A 495 24.54 31.53 16.76
CA ALA A 495 24.73 32.72 17.58
C ALA A 495 26.03 32.70 18.42
N ALA A 496 26.64 31.52 18.60
CA ALA A 496 27.89 31.33 19.33
C ALA A 496 29.13 31.36 18.43
N MET A 497 28.95 31.26 17.11
CA MET A 497 29.96 31.48 16.06
C MET A 497 29.99 32.96 15.68
#